data_AF-A0A377KIR5-F1
#
_entry.id   AF-A0A377KIR5-F1
#
_cell.length_a   1.000
_cell.length_b   1.000
_cell.length_c   1.000
_cell.angle_alpha   90.00
_cell.angle_beta   90.00
_cell.angle_gamma   90.00
#
_symmetry.space_group_name_H-M   'P 1'
#
loop_
_entity.id
_entity.type
_entity.pdbx_description
1 polymer ?
#
loop_
_entity_poly.entity_id
_entity_poly.type
_entity_poly.pdbx_seq_one_letter_code
_entity_poly.pdbx_strand_id
1 'polypeptide(L)'
;MLEEYFKEVGLTYIELPIELVDGRPVYQGYLKELPTLNATGESRKVMQQKLAELYQAYREQLLAEVEEEKEKTMNLSMDELLRYYDGETFDGFAILDHEGESY
;
A
#
# COMPACT_ATOMS: atom_id res chain seq x y z
N MET A 1 -8.04 15.31 -17.54
CA MET A 1 -8.09 15.85 -16.15
C MET A 1 -7.40 14.87 -15.21
N LEU A 2 -6.92 15.29 -14.03
CA LEU A 2 -6.26 14.37 -13.07
C LEU A 2 -7.17 13.21 -12.63
N GLU A 3 -8.49 13.43 -12.62
CA GLU A 3 -9.48 12.38 -12.35
C GLU A 3 -9.43 11.23 -13.38
N GLU A 4 -9.10 11.52 -14.64
CA GLU A 4 -8.93 10.48 -15.66
C GLU A 4 -7.64 9.70 -15.42
N TYR A 5 -6.56 10.39 -15.03
CA TYR A 5 -5.30 9.75 -14.69
C TYR A 5 -5.49 8.72 -13.57
N PHE A 6 -6.12 9.09 -12.45
CA PHE A 6 -6.38 8.15 -11.34
C PHE A 6 -7.21 6.95 -11.80
N LYS A 7 -8.21 7.18 -12.66
CA LYS A 7 -9.04 6.11 -13.21
C LYS A 7 -8.27 5.18 -14.15
N GLU A 8 -7.38 5.71 -14.98
CA GLU A 8 -6.52 4.92 -15.88
C GLU A 8 -5.55 4.02 -15.10
N VAL A 9 -5.00 4.52 -14.00
CA VAL A 9 -4.13 3.73 -13.12
C VAL A 9 -4.89 2.85 -12.12
N GLY A 10 -6.24 2.85 -12.18
CA GLY A 10 -7.09 2.02 -11.33
C GLY A 10 -7.15 2.48 -9.87
N LEU A 11 -6.82 3.74 -9.59
CA LEU A 11 -6.84 4.34 -8.27
C LEU A 11 -8.13 5.12 -8.00
N THR A 12 -8.60 5.03 -6.76
CA THR A 12 -9.74 5.75 -6.22
C THR A 12 -9.23 6.75 -5.18
N TYR A 13 -9.41 8.04 -5.46
CA TYR A 13 -9.19 9.07 -4.44
C TYR A 13 -10.45 9.25 -3.60
N ILE A 14 -10.27 9.41 -2.29
CA ILE A 14 -11.33 9.68 -1.32
C ILE A 14 -11.11 11.06 -0.74
N GLU A 15 -12.14 11.89 -0.79
CA GLU A 15 -12.13 13.21 -0.20
C GLU A 15 -12.67 13.14 1.23
N LEU A 16 -11.96 13.79 2.14
CA LEU A 16 -12.35 13.95 3.53
C LEU A 16 -13.11 15.28 3.71
N PRO A 17 -13.91 15.39 4.79
CA PRO A 17 -14.60 16.64 5.10
C PRO A 17 -13.62 17.81 5.17
N ILE A 18 -14.04 18.94 4.61
CA ILE A 18 -13.22 20.16 4.53
C ILE A 18 -13.05 20.72 5.93
N GLU A 19 -11.80 20.91 6.34
CA GLU A 19 -11.45 21.51 7.63
C GLU A 19 -11.10 22.98 7.47
N LEU A 20 -11.44 23.82 8.44
CA LEU A 20 -11.09 25.24 8.44
C LEU A 20 -9.89 25.44 9.38
N VAL A 21 -8.70 25.57 8.81
CA VAL A 21 -7.46 25.82 9.57
C VAL A 21 -7.03 27.26 9.29
N ASP A 22 -6.80 28.06 10.33
CA ASP A 22 -6.43 29.48 10.21
C ASP A 22 -7.41 30.31 9.35
N GLY A 23 -8.70 29.96 9.38
CA GLY A 23 -9.74 30.62 8.60
C GLY A 23 -9.69 30.33 7.10
N ARG A 24 -8.93 29.33 6.65
CA ARG A 24 -8.86 28.88 5.26
C ARG A 24 -9.41 27.45 5.11
N PRO A 25 -10.16 27.16 4.04
CA PRO A 25 -10.64 25.81 3.78
C PRO A 25 -9.47 24.91 3.35
N VAL A 26 -9.32 23.79 4.05
CA VAL A 26 -8.33 22.76 3.80
C VAL A 26 -9.06 21.54 3.26
N TYR A 27 -8.77 21.22 2.00
CA TYR A 27 -9.24 20.02 1.33
C TYR A 27 -8.26 18.90 1.62
N GLN A 28 -8.74 17.83 2.25
CA GLN A 28 -7.94 16.66 2.56
C GLN A 28 -8.48 15.45 1.81
N GLY A 29 -7.60 14.54 1.44
CA GLY A 29 -7.98 13.29 0.81
C GLY A 29 -6.84 12.28 0.78
N TYR A 30 -7.16 11.06 0.43
CA TYR A 30 -6.21 9.94 0.36
C TYR A 30 -6.58 8.98 -0.76
N LEU A 31 -5.63 8.15 -1.17
CA LEU A 31 -5.89 7.06 -2.12
C LEU A 31 -6.39 5.83 -1.37
N LYS A 32 -7.55 5.29 -1.76
CA LYS A 32 -8.17 4.15 -1.09
C LYS A 32 -7.28 2.90 -1.14
N GLU A 33 -6.61 2.68 -2.27
CA GLU A 33 -5.72 1.54 -2.46
C GLU A 33 -4.37 1.73 -1.74
N LEU A 34 -4.01 2.98 -1.46
CA LEU A 34 -2.76 3.37 -0.80
C LEU A 34 -3.08 4.40 0.30
N PRO A 35 -3.68 3.97 1.43
CA PRO A 35 -4.11 4.89 2.50
C PRO A 35 -2.95 5.60 3.19
N THR A 36 -1.73 5.10 3.02
CA THR A 36 -0.48 5.77 3.41
C THR A 36 -0.24 7.06 2.62
N LEU A 37 -0.76 7.16 1.39
CA LEU A 37 -0.69 8.35 0.55
C LEU A 37 -1.91 9.23 0.78
N ASN A 38 -1.72 10.25 1.62
CA ASN A 38 -2.69 11.30 1.89
C ASN A 38 -2.11 12.67 1.54
N ALA A 39 -2.97 13.61 1.17
CA ALA A 39 -2.57 14.97 0.86
C ALA A 39 -3.62 15.99 1.32
N THR A 40 -3.13 17.19 1.59
CA THR A 40 -3.93 18.37 1.89
C THR A 40 -3.64 19.50 0.90
N GLY A 41 -4.66 20.25 0.54
CA GLY A 41 -4.56 21.37 -0.39
C GLY A 41 -5.55 22.49 -0.08
N GLU A 42 -5.21 23.69 -0.52
CA GLU A 42 -6.06 24.88 -0.49
C GLU A 42 -7.26 24.79 -1.46
N SER A 43 -7.27 23.78 -2.32
CA SER A 43 -8.34 23.49 -3.28
C SER A 43 -8.30 22.01 -3.67
N ARG A 44 -9.45 21.48 -4.10
CA ARG A 44 -9.58 20.11 -4.62
C ARG A 44 -8.53 19.76 -5.67
N LYS A 45 -8.26 20.68 -6.60
CA LYS A 45 -7.28 20.50 -7.68
C LYS A 45 -5.84 20.41 -7.16
N VAL A 46 -5.49 21.21 -6.15
CA VAL A 46 -4.16 21.21 -5.52
C VAL A 46 -3.94 19.92 -4.74
N MET A 47 -4.97 19.47 -4.01
CA MET A 47 -4.95 18.17 -3.32
C MET A 47 -4.75 17.02 -4.32
N GLN A 48 -5.48 17.01 -5.43
CA GLN A 48 -5.32 15.99 -6.47
C GLN A 48 -3.93 15.99 -7.11
N GLN A 49 -3.35 17.16 -7.39
CA GLN A 49 -1.99 17.28 -7.90
C GLN A 49 -0.98 16.66 -6.92
N LYS A 50 -1.07 17.02 -5.64
CA LYS A 50 -0.19 16.44 -4.61
C LYS A 50 -0.34 14.93 -4.49
N LEU A 51 -1.57 14.39 -4.56
CA LEU A 51 -1.78 12.93 -4.55
C LEU A 51 -1.13 12.25 -5.76
N ALA A 52 -1.19 12.87 -6.93
CA ALA A 52 -0.55 12.33 -8.13
C ALA A 52 0.99 12.36 -8.02
N GLU A 53 1.55 13.45 -7.50
CA GLU A 53 3.00 13.57 -7.23
C GLU A 53 3.47 12.51 -6.22
N LEU A 54 2.72 12.33 -5.11
CA LEU A 54 3.01 11.30 -4.11
C LEU A 54 2.94 9.90 -4.70
N TYR A 55 1.94 9.62 -5.54
CA TYR A 55 1.82 8.33 -6.20
C TYR A 55 2.95 8.07 -7.19
N GLN A 56 3.36 9.10 -7.94
CA GLN A 56 4.46 8.99 -8.88
C GLN A 56 5.77 8.69 -8.15
N ALA A 57 6.05 9.41 -7.07
CA ALA A 57 7.20 9.16 -6.20
C ALA A 57 7.17 7.75 -5.59
N TYR A 58 5.99 7.30 -5.12
CA TYR A 58 5.81 5.94 -4.59
C TYR A 58 6.15 4.87 -5.64
N ARG A 59 5.74 5.06 -6.90
CA ARG A 59 6.10 4.14 -7.99
C ARG A 59 7.59 4.12 -8.27
N GLU A 60 8.26 5.27 -8.23
CA GLU A 60 9.72 5.36 -8.42
C GLU A 60 10.46 4.64 -7.29
N GLN A 61 10.02 4.80 -6.04
CA GLN A 61 10.58 4.09 -4.90
C GLN A 61 10.37 2.57 -5.03
N LEU A 62 9.17 2.13 -5.42
CA LEU A 62 8.90 0.71 -5.62
C LEU A 62 9.77 0.11 -6.73
N LEU A 63 9.99 0.85 -7.82
CA LEU A 63 10.86 0.40 -8.91
C LEU A 63 12.33 0.29 -8.43
N ALA A 64 12.80 1.27 -7.67
CA ALA A 64 14.15 1.28 -7.11
C ALA A 64 14.34 0.14 -6.10
N GLU A 65 13.36 -0.10 -5.23
CA GLU A 65 13.39 -1.21 -4.27
C GLU A 65 13.41 -2.57 -4.97
N VAL A 66 12.59 -2.76 -6.01
CA VAL A 66 12.60 -3.98 -6.82
C VAL A 66 13.91 -4.17 -7.59
N GLU A 67 14.56 -3.08 -8.05
CA GLU A 67 15.88 -3.16 -8.69
C GLU A 67 16.95 -3.57 -7.68
N GLU A 68 16.93 -3.01 -6.47
CA GLU A 68 17.87 -3.36 -5.40
C GLU A 68 17.63 -4.79 -4.87
N GLU A 69 16.37 -5.24 -4.78
CA GLU A 69 16.00 -6.63 -4.47
C GLU A 69 16.41 -7.58 -5.58
N LYS A 70 16.33 -7.19 -6.86
CA LYS A 70 16.89 -7.97 -7.97
C LYS A 70 18.40 -8.10 -7.87
N GLU A 71 19.12 -7.05 -7.50
CA GLU A 71 20.57 -7.13 -7.29
C GLU A 71 20.94 -8.01 -6.09
N LYS A 72 20.16 -7.96 -4.99
CA LYS A 72 20.35 -8.85 -3.82
C LYS A 72 19.97 -10.31 -4.10
N THR A 73 18.88 -10.57 -4.81
CA THR A 73 18.46 -11.93 -5.21
C THR A 73 19.37 -12.54 -6.28
N MET A 74 20.04 -11.74 -7.10
CA MET A 74 21.12 -12.24 -7.99
C MET A 74 22.39 -12.63 -7.23
N ASN A 75 22.60 -12.12 -6.01
CA ASN A 75 23.72 -12.49 -5.13
C ASN A 75 23.42 -13.67 -4.20
N LEU A 76 22.18 -14.15 -4.16
CA LEU A 76 21.81 -15.42 -3.53
C LEU A 76 21.72 -16.46 -4.64
N SER A 77 22.59 -17.47 -4.59
CA SER A 77 22.53 -18.58 -5.56
C SER A 77 21.16 -19.27 -5.47
N MET A 78 20.61 -19.73 -6.60
CA MET A 78 19.32 -20.45 -6.73
C MET A 78 19.08 -21.53 -5.64
N ASP A 79 20.16 -22.11 -5.11
CA ASP A 79 20.18 -23.10 -4.03
C ASP A 79 19.70 -22.54 -2.66
N GLU A 80 19.96 -21.26 -2.34
CA GLU A 80 19.53 -20.62 -1.09
C GLU A 80 18.05 -20.22 -1.10
N LEU A 81 17.54 -19.82 -2.27
CA LEU A 81 16.11 -19.51 -2.48
C LEU A 81 15.22 -20.75 -2.34
N LEU A 82 15.69 -21.92 -2.79
CA LEU A 82 14.97 -23.19 -2.66
C LEU A 82 15.01 -23.76 -1.24
N ARG A 83 16.03 -23.42 -0.43
CA ARG A 83 16.16 -23.88 0.96
C ARG A 83 15.12 -23.27 1.90
N TYR A 84 14.65 -22.07 1.60
CA TYR A 84 13.57 -21.41 2.36
C TYR A 84 12.17 -21.96 2.04
N TYR A 85 12.04 -22.71 0.94
CA TYR A 85 10.78 -23.32 0.51
C TYR A 85 10.64 -24.80 0.94
N ASP A 86 11.69 -25.42 1.47
CA ASP A 86 11.71 -26.85 1.85
C ASP A 86 11.41 -27.12 3.33
N GLY A 87 10.51 -26.34 3.96
CA GLY A 87 9.69 -26.90 5.02
C GLY A 87 9.83 -26.33 6.43
N GLU A 88 9.13 -25.22 6.66
CA GLU A 88 8.22 -25.21 7.80
C GLU A 88 6.79 -25.23 7.25
N THR A 89 6.19 -26.42 7.28
CA THR A 89 4.76 -26.58 7.17
C THR A 89 4.09 -25.70 8.22
N PHE A 90 3.19 -24.83 7.78
CA PHE A 90 2.27 -24.04 8.59
C PHE A 90 1.58 -24.91 9.65
N ASP A 91 2.08 -24.91 10.88
CA ASP A 91 1.42 -25.49 12.05
C ASP A 91 0.43 -24.44 12.59
N GLY A 92 -0.80 -24.48 12.09
CA GLY A 92 -1.74 -23.39 12.33
C GLY A 92 -3.18 -23.76 12.02
N PHE A 93 -3.71 -24.77 12.72
CA PHE A 93 -5.01 -24.75 13.40
C PHE A 93 -5.23 -26.13 14.04
N ALA A 94 -4.52 -26.40 15.14
CA ALA A 94 -5.03 -27.36 16.11
C ALA A 94 -6.24 -26.71 16.78
N ILE A 95 -7.44 -26.93 16.24
CA ILE A 95 -8.66 -26.79 17.03
C ILE A 95 -8.59 -27.92 18.06
N LEU A 96 -8.14 -27.59 19.28
CA LEU A 96 -8.45 -28.37 20.46
C LEU A 96 -9.98 -28.48 20.55
N ASP A 97 -10.52 -29.64 20.21
CA ASP A 97 -11.76 -30.11 20.83
C ASP A 97 -11.34 -31.24 21.79
N HIS A 98 -11.09 -30.85 23.03
CA HIS A 98 -10.89 -31.78 24.14
C HIS A 98 -12.02 -31.59 25.15
N GLU A 99 -12.45 -32.72 25.72
CA GLU A 99 -13.47 -32.96 26.77
C GLU A 99 -14.91 -33.06 26.26
N GLY A 100 -15.50 -34.25 26.10
CA GLY A 100 -15.92 -35.23 27.14
C GLY A 100 -17.30 -35.75 26.66
N GLU A 101 -17.82 -36.96 26.88
CA GLU A 101 -17.67 -38.03 27.86
C GLU A 101 -18.18 -39.34 27.23
N SER A 102 -17.76 -40.44 27.83
CA SER A 102 -18.20 -41.83 27.70
C SER A 102 -19.73 -42.07 27.72
N TYR A 103 -20.22 -43.00 26.89
CA TYR A 103 -20.88 -44.24 27.32
C TYR A 103 -20.95 -45.27 26.17
#